data_AF-A0A2S0LCW1-F1
#
_entry.id   AF-A0A2S0LCW1-F1
#
_cell.length_a   1.000
_cell.length_b   1.000
_cell.length_c   1.000
_cell.angle_alpha   90.00
_cell.angle_beta   90.00
_cell.angle_gamma   90.00
#
_symmetry.space_group_name_H-M   'P 1'
#
loop_
_entity.id
_entity.type
_entity.pdbx_description
1 polymer ?
#
loop_
_entity_poly.entity_id
_entity_poly.type
_entity_poly.pdbx_seq_one_letter_code
_entity_poly.pdbx_strand_id
1 'polypeptide(L)'
;MIHISRQAYYDQVKDFVTQKRQEGYTIYYEGVGMSDSLTAAQRDTVYRKARKILGFHIKGAYDKDGKNRSIPKYKRYVGQNKANTGIDTIRDINLDMTLDKLLPLVATVGGNDGKIELDECDYSTPLNAKYKCKKPKNWIEYRYALSHTYRDNYIKETLIKAPHKKIVIVYGGGHKDAIGEAMKELKLEKVK
;
A
#
# COMPACT_ATOMS: atom_id res chain seq x y z
N MET A 1 -2.90 -0.17 5.05
CA MET A 1 -1.47 -0.58 5.08
C MET A 1 -1.22 -1.98 5.62
N ILE A 2 -1.81 -2.41 6.74
CA ILE A 2 -1.84 -3.84 7.11
C ILE A 2 -3.31 -4.28 7.17
N HIS A 3 -3.75 -5.03 6.17
CA HIS A 3 -5.08 -5.63 6.06
C HIS A 3 -5.07 -7.08 6.55
N ILE A 4 -5.76 -7.33 7.66
CA ILE A 4 -5.94 -8.68 8.23
C ILE A 4 -7.44 -8.97 8.37
N SER A 5 -7.83 -10.20 8.09
CA SER A 5 -9.22 -10.66 8.26
C SER A 5 -9.27 -12.17 8.44
N ARG A 6 -10.47 -12.73 8.64
CA ARG A 6 -10.68 -14.19 8.63
C ARG A 6 -10.50 -14.73 7.21
N GLN A 7 -10.06 -15.97 7.08
CA GLN A 7 -9.88 -16.61 5.76
C GLN A 7 -11.16 -16.53 4.91
N ALA A 8 -12.31 -16.84 5.51
CA ALA A 8 -13.62 -16.79 4.84
C ALA A 8 -13.95 -15.44 4.18
N TYR A 9 -13.45 -14.32 4.74
CA TYR A 9 -13.64 -13.01 4.10
C TYR A 9 -12.83 -12.91 2.80
N TYR A 10 -11.59 -13.37 2.80
CA TYR A 10 -10.75 -13.35 1.61
C TYR A 10 -11.23 -14.35 0.56
N ASP A 11 -11.79 -15.49 0.98
CA ASP A 11 -12.43 -16.45 0.05
C ASP A 11 -13.57 -15.78 -0.71
N GLN A 12 -14.46 -15.03 -0.02
CA GLN A 12 -15.51 -14.24 -0.67
C GLN A 12 -14.97 -13.18 -1.63
N VAL A 13 -13.91 -12.47 -1.24
CA VAL A 13 -13.25 -11.48 -2.13
C VAL A 13 -12.69 -12.15 -3.37
N LYS A 14 -12.02 -13.30 -3.21
CA LYS A 14 -11.44 -14.07 -4.32
C LYS A 14 -12.51 -14.56 -5.29
N ASP A 15 -13.61 -15.09 -4.78
CA ASP A 15 -14.73 -15.57 -5.59
C ASP A 15 -15.33 -14.41 -6.39
N PHE A 16 -15.60 -13.27 -5.74
CA PHE A 16 -16.10 -12.07 -6.39
C PHE A 16 -15.15 -11.57 -7.50
N VAL A 17 -13.85 -11.43 -7.20
CA VAL A 17 -12.84 -10.98 -8.17
C VAL A 17 -12.75 -11.94 -9.35
N THR A 18 -12.77 -13.26 -9.09
CA THR A 18 -12.69 -14.28 -10.13
C THR A 18 -13.90 -14.25 -11.04
N GLN A 19 -15.11 -14.19 -10.46
CA GLN A 19 -16.36 -14.06 -11.19
C GLN A 19 -16.38 -12.79 -12.04
N LYS A 20 -16.05 -11.63 -11.47
CA LYS A 20 -16.08 -10.36 -12.20
C LYS A 20 -15.08 -10.33 -13.35
N ARG A 21 -13.93 -10.95 -13.18
CA ARG A 21 -12.96 -11.11 -14.28
C ARG A 21 -13.55 -11.95 -15.43
N GLN A 22 -14.27 -13.03 -15.14
CA GLN A 22 -14.96 -13.84 -16.15
C GLN A 22 -16.10 -13.08 -16.85
N GLU A 23 -16.76 -12.16 -16.15
CA GLU A 23 -17.78 -11.24 -16.70
C GLU A 23 -17.19 -10.08 -17.53
N GLY A 24 -15.87 -10.05 -17.72
CA GLY A 24 -15.16 -9.06 -18.54
C GLY A 24 -14.81 -7.76 -17.80
N TYR A 25 -14.81 -7.75 -16.47
CA TYR A 25 -14.30 -6.62 -15.70
C TYR A 25 -12.77 -6.62 -15.66
N THR A 26 -12.18 -5.43 -15.81
CA THR A 26 -10.77 -5.21 -15.50
C THR A 26 -10.61 -5.03 -14.00
N ILE A 27 -9.68 -5.77 -13.40
CA ILE A 27 -9.43 -5.71 -11.97
C ILE A 27 -8.29 -4.73 -11.72
N TYR A 28 -8.56 -3.73 -10.89
CA TYR A 28 -7.59 -2.81 -10.33
C TYR A 28 -7.40 -3.14 -8.85
N TYR A 29 -6.18 -3.03 -8.35
CA TYR A 29 -5.89 -3.31 -6.94
C TYR A 29 -4.90 -2.34 -6.33
N GLU A 30 -5.04 -2.10 -5.04
CA GLU A 30 -4.06 -1.36 -4.24
C GLU A 30 -2.94 -2.29 -3.77
N GLY A 31 -1.68 -1.90 -3.99
CA GLY A 31 -0.55 -2.64 -3.48
C GLY A 31 0.75 -1.84 -3.57
N VAL A 32 1.10 -1.17 -2.48
CA VAL A 32 2.37 -0.44 -2.34
C VAL A 32 3.54 -1.37 -2.64
N GLY A 33 4.15 -1.15 -3.80
CA GLY A 33 5.26 -1.93 -4.32
C GLY A 33 6.57 -1.16 -4.28
N MET A 34 7.51 -1.62 -5.10
CA MET A 34 8.80 -0.99 -5.30
C MET A 34 9.19 -1.17 -6.76
N SER A 35 9.81 -0.17 -7.36
CA SER A 35 10.25 -0.25 -8.76
C SER A 35 11.27 -1.39 -8.97
N ASP A 36 11.18 -2.07 -10.11
CA ASP A 36 12.07 -3.19 -10.44
C ASP A 36 13.51 -2.74 -10.75
N SER A 37 13.71 -1.47 -11.13
CA SER A 37 15.02 -0.89 -11.47
C SER A 37 15.96 -0.68 -10.27
N LEU A 38 15.50 -0.82 -9.03
CA LEU A 38 16.33 -0.55 -7.85
C LEU A 38 17.31 -1.69 -7.55
N THR A 39 18.54 -1.34 -7.20
CA THR A 39 19.51 -2.25 -6.61
C THR A 39 19.09 -2.68 -5.20
N ALA A 40 19.64 -3.78 -4.68
CA ALA A 40 19.35 -4.24 -3.31
C ALA A 40 19.63 -3.17 -2.24
N ALA A 41 20.71 -2.40 -2.38
CA ALA A 41 21.06 -1.32 -1.45
C ALA A 41 20.07 -0.14 -1.51
N GLN A 42 19.60 0.22 -2.71
CA GLN A 42 18.56 1.24 -2.87
C GLN A 42 17.24 0.79 -2.24
N ARG A 43 16.86 -0.48 -2.44
CA ARG A 43 15.66 -1.07 -1.81
C ARG A 43 15.75 -1.05 -0.28
N ASP A 44 16.91 -1.41 0.28
CA ASP A 44 17.15 -1.34 1.73
C ASP A 44 16.94 0.08 2.26
N THR A 45 17.53 1.07 1.58
CA THR A 45 17.37 2.50 1.93
C THR A 45 15.91 2.94 1.89
N VAL A 46 15.17 2.58 0.85
CA VAL A 46 13.73 2.87 0.71
C VAL A 46 12.93 2.25 1.86
N TYR A 47 13.19 0.98 2.20
CA TYR A 47 12.52 0.33 3.31
C TYR A 47 12.84 0.95 4.67
N ARG A 48 14.09 1.37 4.90
CA ARG A 48 14.45 2.09 6.15
C ARG A 48 13.74 3.43 6.26
N LYS A 49 13.69 4.21 5.19
CA LYS A 49 12.96 5.49 5.16
C LYS A 49 11.47 5.30 5.40
N ALA A 50 10.85 4.33 4.73
CA ALA A 50 9.46 3.97 4.99
C ALA A 50 9.26 3.53 6.44
N ARG A 51 10.14 2.69 6.98
CA ARG A 51 10.08 2.22 8.38
C ARG A 51 10.21 3.37 9.39
N LYS A 52 11.05 4.38 9.14
CA LYS A 52 11.19 5.58 9.99
C LYS A 52 9.88 6.36 10.11
N ILE A 53 9.07 6.38 9.05
CA ILE A 53 7.74 6.99 9.05
C ILE A 53 6.69 6.04 9.64
N LEU A 54 6.74 4.75 9.31
CA LEU A 54 5.68 3.81 9.67
C LEU A 54 5.78 3.27 11.10
N GLY A 55 7.00 3.20 11.63
CA GLY A 55 7.32 2.52 12.88
C GLY A 55 7.46 1.00 12.73
N PHE A 56 7.35 0.46 11.52
CA PHE A 56 7.47 -0.97 11.24
C PHE A 56 7.94 -1.19 9.80
N HIS A 57 8.47 -2.37 9.51
CA HIS A 57 8.88 -2.77 8.17
C HIS A 57 7.66 -3.28 7.39
N ILE A 58 7.32 -2.61 6.29
CA ILE A 58 6.12 -2.91 5.51
C ILE A 58 6.21 -4.23 4.72
N LYS A 59 7.42 -4.62 4.28
CA LYS A 59 7.61 -5.91 3.59
C LYS A 59 7.42 -7.06 4.59
N GLY A 60 6.60 -8.03 4.21
CA GLY A 60 6.28 -9.16 5.08
C GLY A 60 5.37 -8.77 6.26
N ALA A 61 4.69 -7.62 6.22
CA ALA A 61 3.69 -7.28 7.23
C ALA A 61 2.49 -8.27 7.27
N TYR A 62 2.35 -9.06 6.22
CA TYR A 62 1.32 -10.10 6.04
C TYR A 62 1.82 -11.52 6.37
N ASP A 63 3.06 -11.66 6.85
CA ASP A 63 3.66 -12.95 7.16
C ASP A 63 3.14 -13.54 8.47
N LYS A 64 2.38 -14.64 8.36
CA LYS A 64 1.86 -15.41 9.49
C LYS A 64 2.96 -16.08 10.32
N ASP A 65 4.12 -16.35 9.73
CA ASP A 65 5.23 -17.04 10.39
C ASP A 65 5.94 -16.13 11.40
N GLY A 66 5.62 -14.83 11.40
CA GLY A 66 6.12 -13.86 12.37
C GLY A 66 7.61 -13.55 12.18
N LYS A 67 8.17 -13.76 10.97
CA LYS A 67 9.56 -13.39 10.65
C LYS A 67 9.77 -11.90 10.76
N ASN A 68 8.74 -11.11 10.44
CA ASN A 68 8.72 -9.68 10.69
C ASN A 68 8.26 -9.38 12.13
N ARG A 69 9.23 -9.23 13.04
CA ARG A 69 8.99 -8.89 14.46
C ARG A 69 8.77 -7.39 14.70
N SER A 70 8.76 -6.57 13.64
CA SER A 70 8.45 -5.14 13.75
C SER A 70 6.95 -4.86 13.89
N ILE A 71 6.11 -5.87 13.64
CA ILE A 71 4.65 -5.81 13.76
C ILE A 71 4.12 -6.81 14.80
N PRO A 72 2.94 -6.57 15.40
CA PRO A 72 2.29 -7.55 16.28
C PRO A 72 1.89 -8.83 15.53
N LYS A 73 1.91 -9.98 16.23
CA LYS A 73 1.40 -11.25 15.70
C LYS A 73 -0.13 -11.28 15.74
N TYR A 74 -0.76 -11.82 14.71
CA TYR A 74 -2.21 -12.01 14.62
C TYR A 74 -2.54 -13.51 14.42
N LYS A 75 -2.93 -14.22 15.50
CA LYS A 75 -3.09 -15.69 15.47
C LYS A 75 -4.38 -16.19 14.80
N ARG A 76 -5.46 -15.39 14.83
CA ARG A 76 -6.81 -15.77 14.36
C ARG A 76 -7.17 -15.19 12.99
N TYR A 77 -6.25 -14.46 12.38
CA TYR A 77 -6.45 -13.75 11.14
C TYR A 77 -5.36 -14.12 10.15
N VAL A 78 -5.63 -13.92 8.88
CA VAL A 78 -4.65 -14.04 7.80
C VAL A 78 -4.39 -12.66 7.21
N GLY A 79 -3.16 -12.44 6.76
CA GLY A 79 -2.82 -11.23 6.02
C GLY A 79 -3.33 -11.28 4.58
N GLN A 80 -3.80 -10.15 4.06
CA GLN A 80 -4.10 -10.02 2.63
C GLN A 80 -2.86 -10.36 1.79
N ASN A 81 -3.06 -11.12 0.73
CA ASN A 81 -2.07 -11.35 -0.30
C ASN A 81 -2.75 -11.54 -1.66
N LYS A 82 -1.97 -11.57 -2.74
CA LYS A 82 -2.49 -11.68 -4.10
C LYS A 82 -3.29 -12.96 -4.30
N ALA A 83 -2.81 -14.08 -3.76
CA ALA A 83 -3.44 -15.39 -3.94
C ALA A 83 -4.80 -15.49 -3.21
N ASN A 84 -4.92 -14.97 -1.97
CA ASN A 84 -6.17 -15.04 -1.21
C ASN A 84 -7.20 -13.98 -1.63
N THR A 85 -6.83 -13.00 -2.43
CA THR A 85 -7.77 -12.02 -3.01
C THR A 85 -8.09 -12.30 -4.48
N GLY A 86 -7.49 -13.34 -5.07
CA GLY A 86 -7.68 -13.67 -6.48
C GLY A 86 -7.04 -12.67 -7.44
N ILE A 87 -6.09 -11.85 -6.97
CA ILE A 87 -5.33 -10.91 -7.80
C ILE A 87 -4.33 -11.67 -8.65
N ASP A 88 -4.36 -11.42 -9.96
CA ASP A 88 -3.40 -11.89 -10.95
C ASP A 88 -2.49 -10.74 -11.36
N THR A 89 -1.21 -10.79 -11.01
CA THR A 89 -0.27 -9.69 -11.27
C THR A 89 0.17 -9.54 -12.72
N ILE A 90 -0.17 -10.49 -13.57
CA ILE A 90 0.11 -10.43 -15.01
C ILE A 90 -1.03 -9.71 -15.73
N ARG A 91 -2.27 -9.93 -15.26
CA ARG A 91 -3.50 -9.44 -15.92
C ARG A 91 -4.13 -8.21 -15.25
N ASP A 92 -4.02 -8.11 -13.93
CA ASP A 92 -4.67 -7.06 -13.15
C ASP A 92 -3.74 -5.84 -12.98
N ILE A 93 -4.33 -4.67 -12.77
CA ILE A 93 -3.62 -3.38 -12.77
C ILE A 93 -3.38 -2.91 -11.34
N ASN A 94 -2.12 -2.66 -10.98
CA ASN A 94 -1.79 -2.01 -9.72
C ASN A 94 -2.14 -0.51 -9.81
N LEU A 95 -3.01 -0.06 -8.91
CA LEU A 95 -3.51 1.31 -8.84
C LEU A 95 -2.71 2.18 -7.86
N ASP A 96 -1.61 1.66 -7.32
CA ASP A 96 -0.87 2.29 -6.25
C ASP A 96 0.52 2.78 -6.69
N MET A 97 1.06 3.75 -5.96
CA MET A 97 2.42 4.23 -6.17
C MET A 97 3.45 3.28 -5.55
N THR A 98 4.62 3.20 -6.18
CA THR A 98 5.77 2.52 -5.57
C THR A 98 6.38 3.38 -4.46
N LEU A 99 6.92 2.74 -3.42
CA LEU A 99 7.50 3.45 -2.26
C LEU A 99 8.62 4.42 -2.66
N ASP A 100 9.45 4.04 -3.63
CA ASP A 100 10.57 4.85 -4.10
C ASP A 100 10.12 6.14 -4.78
N LYS A 101 8.95 6.15 -5.42
CA LYS A 101 8.34 7.36 -5.98
C LYS A 101 7.57 8.16 -4.94
N LEU A 102 6.98 7.48 -3.96
CA LEU A 102 6.18 8.08 -2.91
C LEU A 102 7.02 8.84 -1.87
N LEU A 103 8.16 8.29 -1.43
CA LEU A 103 8.97 8.88 -0.37
C LEU A 103 9.51 10.29 -0.69
N PRO A 104 9.97 10.59 -1.92
CA PRO A 104 10.34 11.95 -2.30
C PRO A 104 9.17 12.95 -2.15
N LEU A 105 7.95 12.55 -2.54
CA LEU A 105 6.76 13.38 -2.38
C LEU A 105 6.43 13.62 -0.91
N VAL A 106 6.47 12.56 -0.09
CA VAL A 106 6.24 12.65 1.35
C VAL A 106 7.21 13.63 2.02
N ALA A 107 8.48 13.65 1.60
CA ALA A 107 9.47 14.56 2.15
C ALA A 107 9.11 16.04 1.93
N THR A 108 8.44 16.38 0.81
CA THR A 108 8.05 17.77 0.49
C THR A 108 7.07 18.38 1.51
N VAL A 109 6.30 17.55 2.21
CA VAL A 109 5.36 18.02 3.26
C VAL A 109 6.10 18.65 4.44
N GLY A 110 7.39 18.35 4.62
CA GLY A 110 8.21 18.94 5.66
C GLY A 110 8.77 20.32 5.33
N GLY A 111 8.45 20.88 4.16
CA GLY A 111 8.96 22.17 3.70
C GLY A 111 10.46 22.15 3.46
N ASN A 112 11.13 23.27 3.76
CA ASN A 112 12.57 23.43 3.55
C ASN A 112 13.43 22.47 4.41
N ASP A 113 12.88 21.99 5.53
CA ASP A 113 13.51 21.01 6.43
C ASP A 113 13.04 19.57 6.12
N GLY A 114 12.29 19.39 5.02
CA GLY A 114 11.61 18.18 4.64
C GLY A 114 12.53 17.08 4.17
N LYS A 115 13.25 16.43 5.09
CA LYS A 115 14.09 15.27 4.79
C LYS A 115 13.73 14.08 5.68
N ILE A 116 13.72 12.89 5.07
CA ILE A 116 13.61 11.61 5.79
C ILE A 116 15.03 11.09 5.96
N GLU A 117 15.76 11.68 6.91
CA GLU A 117 17.15 11.35 7.18
C GLU A 117 17.24 10.09 8.04
N LEU A 118 18.09 9.15 7.63
CA LEU A 118 18.39 7.95 8.39
C LEU A 118 19.60 8.21 9.28
N ASP A 119 19.49 7.83 10.54
CA ASP A 119 20.57 7.94 11.53
C ASP A 119 21.16 6.56 11.86
N GLU A 120 22.16 6.54 12.74
CA GLU A 120 22.83 5.30 13.16
C GLU A 120 21.86 4.26 13.72
N CYS A 121 20.81 4.68 14.44
CA CYS A 121 19.79 3.75 14.96
C CYS A 121 19.05 3.05 13.80
N ASP A 122 18.73 3.80 12.75
CA ASP A 122 18.03 3.25 11.59
C ASP A 122 18.84 2.19 10.86
N TYR A 123 20.16 2.41 10.71
CA TYR A 123 21.06 1.48 10.03
C TYR A 123 21.38 0.25 10.89
N SER A 124 21.66 0.46 12.18
CA SER A 124 22.01 -0.61 13.12
C SER A 124 20.83 -1.52 13.47
N THR A 125 19.58 -1.03 13.39
CA THR A 125 18.40 -1.84 13.70
C THR A 125 17.96 -2.68 12.49
N PRO A 126 18.00 -4.03 12.54
CA PRO A 126 17.53 -4.88 11.45
C PRO A 126 16.08 -4.55 11.05
N LEU A 127 15.76 -4.57 9.75
CA LEU A 127 14.43 -4.20 9.23
C LEU A 127 13.28 -4.92 9.95
N ASN A 128 13.40 -6.24 10.12
CA ASN A 128 12.38 -7.08 10.75
C ASN A 128 12.39 -7.05 12.30
N ALA A 129 13.23 -6.25 12.94
CA ALA A 129 13.22 -6.11 14.40
C ALA A 129 12.17 -5.08 14.86
N LYS A 130 11.81 -5.10 16.16
CA LYS A 130 11.02 -4.02 16.76
C LYS A 130 11.73 -2.68 16.53
N TYR A 131 11.01 -1.68 16.03
CA TYR A 131 11.59 -0.38 15.73
C TYR A 131 11.39 0.56 16.92
N LYS A 132 12.49 1.08 17.47
CA LYS A 132 12.50 1.98 18.63
C LYS A 132 13.25 3.30 18.36
N CYS A 133 13.65 3.54 17.12
CA CYS A 133 14.40 4.74 16.75
C CYS A 133 13.52 5.99 16.74
N LYS A 134 14.18 7.15 16.72
CA LYS A 134 13.53 8.46 16.75
C LYS A 134 12.70 8.68 15.48
N LYS A 135 11.47 9.16 15.67
CA LYS A 135 10.58 9.56 14.58
C LYS A 135 11.00 10.93 14.00
N PRO A 136 10.71 11.22 12.72
CA PRO A 136 10.89 12.55 12.15
C PRO A 136 10.12 13.63 12.93
N LYS A 137 10.52 14.89 12.82
CA LYS A 137 9.80 16.01 13.44
C LYS A 137 8.36 16.10 12.93
N ASN A 138 8.17 16.02 11.62
CA ASN A 138 6.86 16.09 10.93
C ASN A 138 6.25 14.69 10.75
N TRP A 139 6.36 13.84 11.79
CA TRP A 139 6.02 12.42 11.66
C TRP A 139 4.55 12.17 11.31
N ILE A 140 3.62 12.97 11.87
CA ILE A 140 2.19 12.80 11.65
C ILE A 140 1.85 13.11 10.19
N GLU A 141 2.39 14.22 9.69
CA GLU A 141 2.22 14.70 8.33
C GLU A 141 2.83 13.72 7.33
N TYR A 142 4.05 13.23 7.60
CA TYR A 142 4.69 12.21 6.75
C TYR A 142 3.90 10.91 6.72
N ARG A 143 3.38 10.49 7.87
CA ARG A 143 2.58 9.26 7.97
C ARG A 143 1.28 9.41 7.20
N TYR A 144 0.61 10.56 7.31
CA TYR A 144 -0.62 10.83 6.57
C TYR A 144 -0.34 10.89 5.06
N ALA A 145 0.69 11.62 4.65
CA ALA A 145 1.08 11.77 3.25
C ALA A 145 1.49 10.44 2.60
N LEU A 146 2.20 9.58 3.35
CA LEU A 146 2.59 8.25 2.88
C LEU A 146 1.38 7.32 2.77
N SER A 147 0.39 7.44 3.66
CA SER A 147 -0.75 6.53 3.67
C SER A 147 -1.90 6.97 2.77
N HIS A 148 -2.15 8.28 2.61
CA HIS A 148 -3.34 8.84 1.96
C HIS A 148 -2.95 9.84 0.87
N THR A 149 -2.59 11.10 1.22
CA THR A 149 -2.51 12.26 0.30
C THR A 149 -2.06 11.93 -1.12
N TYR A 150 -0.82 11.46 -1.30
CA TYR A 150 -0.26 11.26 -2.64
C TYR A 150 -0.82 9.99 -3.31
N ARG A 151 -1.15 8.97 -2.52
CA ARG A 151 -1.71 7.72 -3.04
C ARG A 151 -3.15 7.91 -3.49
N ASP A 152 -3.94 8.64 -2.73
CA ASP A 152 -5.33 9.00 -3.06
C ASP A 152 -5.40 9.81 -4.35
N ASN A 153 -4.55 10.84 -4.48
CA ASN A 153 -4.46 11.62 -5.71
C ASN A 153 -4.05 10.75 -6.90
N TYR A 154 -3.04 9.89 -6.73
CA TYR A 154 -2.59 8.99 -7.78
C TYR A 154 -3.66 7.98 -8.20
N ILE A 155 -4.37 7.39 -7.24
CA ILE A 155 -5.51 6.49 -7.46
C ILE A 155 -6.58 7.21 -8.28
N LYS A 156 -7.00 8.40 -7.84
CA LYS A 156 -8.02 9.21 -8.52
C LYS A 156 -7.63 9.53 -9.96
N GLU A 157 -6.44 10.09 -10.17
CA GLU A 157 -5.96 10.45 -11.50
C GLU A 157 -5.83 9.24 -12.44
N THR A 158 -5.36 8.10 -11.91
CA THR A 158 -5.22 6.87 -12.69
C THR A 158 -6.58 6.31 -13.08
N LEU A 159 -7.58 6.36 -12.19
CA LEU A 159 -8.93 5.92 -12.50
C LEU A 159 -9.62 6.81 -13.53
N ILE A 160 -9.47 8.13 -13.44
CA ILE A 160 -10.07 9.08 -14.40
C ILE A 160 -9.54 8.84 -15.82
N LYS A 161 -8.27 8.44 -15.94
CA LYS A 161 -7.61 8.15 -17.21
C LYS A 161 -7.76 6.70 -17.65
N ALA A 162 -8.46 5.85 -16.87
CA ALA A 162 -8.58 4.44 -17.19
C ALA A 162 -9.40 4.23 -18.47
N PRO A 163 -8.90 3.45 -19.46
CA PRO A 163 -9.62 3.23 -20.71
C PRO A 163 -10.76 2.21 -20.58
N HIS A 164 -10.86 1.52 -19.44
CA HIS A 164 -11.76 0.39 -19.23
C HIS A 164 -13.15 0.84 -18.77
N LYS A 165 -14.20 0.30 -19.40
CA LYS A 165 -15.60 0.63 -19.07
C LYS A 165 -16.17 -0.17 -17.89
N LYS A 166 -15.62 -1.36 -17.62
CA LYS A 166 -16.02 -2.26 -16.54
C LYS A 166 -14.83 -2.47 -15.60
N ILE A 167 -14.86 -1.84 -14.44
CA ILE A 167 -13.76 -1.86 -13.47
C ILE A 167 -14.25 -2.42 -12.13
N VAL A 168 -13.46 -3.32 -11.54
CA VAL A 168 -13.55 -3.66 -10.12
C VAL A 168 -12.29 -3.17 -9.44
N ILE A 169 -12.43 -2.53 -8.27
CA ILE A 169 -11.31 -2.02 -7.49
C ILE A 169 -11.22 -2.78 -6.17
N VAL A 170 -10.08 -3.41 -5.91
CA VAL A 170 -9.74 -4.04 -4.63
C VAL A 170 -8.86 -3.09 -3.83
N TYR A 171 -9.39 -2.49 -2.77
CA TYR A 171 -8.72 -1.41 -2.02
C TYR A 171 -8.90 -1.55 -0.51
N GLY A 172 -7.99 -0.96 0.26
CA GLY A 172 -8.11 -0.80 1.70
C GLY A 172 -9.07 0.33 2.05
N GLY A 173 -9.96 0.12 3.03
CA GLY A 173 -11.06 1.05 3.35
C GLY A 173 -10.68 2.51 3.61
N GLY A 174 -9.41 2.81 3.95
CA GLY A 174 -8.91 4.18 4.09
C GLY A 174 -8.91 4.99 2.79
N HIS A 175 -8.91 4.34 1.63
CA HIS A 175 -8.91 4.98 0.29
C HIS A 175 -10.33 5.21 -0.27
N LYS A 176 -11.37 4.94 0.52
CA LYS A 176 -12.77 4.96 0.07
C LYS A 176 -13.18 6.32 -0.48
N ASP A 177 -12.76 7.41 0.15
CA ASP A 177 -13.19 8.76 -0.21
C ASP A 177 -12.60 9.18 -1.56
N ALA A 178 -11.30 8.93 -1.77
CA ALA A 178 -10.63 9.17 -3.05
C ALA A 178 -11.27 8.40 -4.22
N ILE A 179 -11.61 7.12 -3.99
CA ILE A 179 -12.32 6.31 -4.98
C ILE A 179 -13.73 6.86 -5.22
N GLY A 180 -14.43 7.26 -4.15
CA GLY A 180 -15.76 7.87 -4.25
C GLY A 180 -15.76 9.17 -5.05
N GLU A 181 -14.74 10.00 -4.90
CA GLU A 181 -14.54 11.20 -5.70
C GLU A 181 -14.29 10.87 -7.18
N ALA A 182 -13.39 9.92 -7.47
CA ALA A 182 -13.13 9.48 -8.84
C ALA A 182 -14.41 8.96 -9.51
N MET A 183 -15.21 8.19 -8.78
CA MET A 183 -16.51 7.69 -9.28
C MET A 183 -17.49 8.83 -9.58
N LYS A 184 -17.58 9.84 -8.71
CA LYS A 184 -18.46 11.01 -8.94
C LYS A 184 -18.04 11.79 -10.19
N GLU A 185 -16.74 12.03 -10.35
CA GLU A 185 -16.19 12.76 -11.50
C GLU A 185 -16.46 12.03 -12.83
N LEU A 186 -16.30 10.71 -12.82
CA LEU A 186 -16.59 9.85 -13.97
C LEU A 186 -18.08 9.50 -14.14
N LYS A 187 -18.97 10.00 -13.27
CA LYS A 187 -20.40 9.66 -13.23
C LYS A 187 -20.65 8.14 -13.20
N LEU A 188 -19.82 7.41 -12.45
CA LEU A 188 -19.91 5.96 -12.30
C LEU A 188 -20.87 5.59 -11.18
N GLU A 189 -21.63 4.51 -11.41
CA GLU A 189 -22.51 3.94 -10.41
C GLU A 189 -21.84 2.79 -9.67
N LYS A 190 -22.03 2.73 -8.35
CA LYS A 190 -21.59 1.60 -7.55
C LYS A 190 -22.56 0.44 -7.76
N VAL A 191 -22.10 -0.61 -8.44
CA VAL A 191 -22.81 -1.89 -8.50
C VAL A 191 -22.56 -2.64 -7.19
N LYS A 192 -23.64 -3.02 -6.48
CA LYS A 192 -23.59 -3.79 -5.23
C LYS A 192 -23.51 -5.28 -5.52
#